data_AF-A0A661NF43-F1
#
_entry.id   AF-A0A661NF43-F1
#
_cell.length_a   1.000
_cell.length_b   1.000
_cell.length_c   1.000
_cell.angle_alpha   90.00
_cell.angle_beta   90.00
_cell.angle_gamma   90.00
#
_symmetry.space_group_name_H-M   'P 1'
#
loop_
_entity.id
_entity.type
_entity.pdbx_description
1 polymer ?
#
loop_
_entity_poly.entity_id
_entity_poly.type
_entity_poly.pdbx_seq_one_letter_code
_entity_poly.pdbx_strand_id
1 'polypeptide(L)'
;MAVLLVVLVVLGVAPALLLTGCPETTTWTDGGDGSVADTGLGVDPLGDEDSDGLCNMNEINRATDVFGPDTDDDGFSDFVEVAFGYNPLIAAIPQDDEVFELLAEPGATVRVPVALVIRGAGEDYTGAFEAFPAQDANGLTADDFWQGSIALFADPTDNVAVVEAEAQVFRGVVGTTELNFETTFTFEGGDRFEPCLRGYPFRYLVKRSDGRVLAAARALLVVVPPTNTGEWCAPALPCL
;
A
#
# COMPACT_ATOMS: atom_id res chain seq x y z
N MET A 1 29.03 -46.66 6.03
CA MET A 1 27.97 -46.48 7.05
C MET A 1 27.42 -45.07 6.89
N ALA A 2 26.28 -44.94 6.20
CA ALA A 2 25.63 -43.65 5.97
C ALA A 2 24.78 -43.29 7.19
N VAL A 3 25.07 -42.16 7.81
CA VAL A 3 24.26 -41.59 8.90
C VAL A 3 23.23 -40.68 8.25
N LEU A 4 21.97 -41.11 8.30
CA LEU A 4 20.80 -40.37 7.85
C LEU A 4 20.51 -39.25 8.86
N LEU A 5 20.92 -38.02 8.54
CA LEU A 5 20.60 -36.83 9.35
C LEU A 5 19.22 -36.32 8.93
N VAL A 6 18.21 -36.55 9.77
CA VAL A 6 16.87 -35.97 9.65
C VAL A 6 16.98 -34.50 10.06
N VAL A 7 16.98 -33.59 9.07
CA VAL A 7 16.83 -32.15 9.34
C VAL A 7 15.35 -31.88 9.57
N LEU A 8 15.01 -31.69 10.84
CA LEU A 8 13.69 -31.28 11.31
C LEU A 8 13.45 -29.83 10.83
N VAL A 9 12.51 -29.65 9.90
CA VAL A 9 12.03 -28.33 9.48
C VAL A 9 11.30 -27.70 10.65
N VAL A 10 11.91 -26.72 11.30
CA VAL A 10 11.20 -25.83 12.23
C VAL A 10 10.45 -24.83 11.38
N LEU A 11 9.19 -25.18 11.02
CA LEU A 11 8.25 -24.21 10.47
C LEU A 11 8.02 -23.13 11.54
N GLY A 12 8.54 -21.94 11.27
CA GLY A 12 8.16 -20.73 11.99
C GLY A 12 6.67 -20.50 11.81
N VAL A 13 5.92 -20.65 12.89
CA VAL A 13 4.54 -20.21 13.00
C VAL A 13 4.51 -18.69 12.81
N ALA A 14 4.03 -18.24 11.66
CA ALA A 14 3.54 -16.89 11.50
C ALA A 14 2.44 -16.65 12.54
N PRO A 15 2.35 -15.46 13.18
CA PRO A 15 1.16 -15.11 13.90
C PRO A 15 0.05 -15.01 12.84
N ALA A 16 -0.83 -16.01 12.82
CA ALA A 16 -2.11 -15.90 12.16
C ALA A 16 -2.83 -14.75 12.89
N LEU A 17 -2.72 -13.54 12.32
CA LEU A 17 -3.69 -12.50 12.57
C LEU A 17 -5.01 -13.12 12.14
N LEU A 18 -5.86 -13.40 13.12
CA LEU A 18 -7.18 -13.95 12.91
C LEU A 18 -7.98 -12.94 12.08
N LEU A 19 -7.91 -13.06 10.74
CA LEU A 19 -8.96 -12.60 9.83
C LEU A 19 -10.18 -13.49 10.08
N THR A 20 -10.87 -13.26 11.19
CA THR A 20 -12.26 -13.67 11.27
C THR A 20 -13.02 -12.75 10.33
N GLY A 21 -13.14 -13.18 9.07
CA GLY A 21 -14.05 -12.57 8.13
C GLY A 21 -15.45 -12.50 8.75
N CYS A 22 -16.12 -11.39 8.53
CA CYS A 22 -17.49 -11.16 8.95
C CYS A 22 -18.39 -12.32 8.46
N PRO A 23 -19.09 -13.03 9.35
CA PRO A 23 -19.95 -14.12 8.94
C PRO A 23 -21.12 -13.56 8.13
N GLU A 24 -21.23 -13.98 6.88
CA GLU A 24 -22.43 -13.72 6.09
C GLU A 24 -23.63 -14.38 6.77
N THR A 25 -24.61 -13.57 7.16
CA THR A 25 -26.07 -13.79 7.12
C THR A 25 -26.74 -12.92 8.17
N THR A 26 -27.51 -11.92 7.75
CA THR A 26 -28.99 -11.99 7.66
C THR A 26 -29.51 -10.65 7.13
N THR A 27 -30.52 -10.72 6.29
CA THR A 27 -31.31 -9.59 5.78
C THR A 27 -31.62 -8.58 6.89
N TRP A 28 -31.18 -7.32 6.70
CA TRP A 28 -31.62 -6.18 7.50
C TRP A 28 -33.13 -5.97 7.30
N THR A 29 -33.93 -6.57 8.18
CA THR A 29 -35.32 -6.17 8.38
C THR A 29 -35.35 -5.29 9.60
N ASP A 30 -35.61 -3.99 9.42
CA ASP A 30 -36.01 -3.10 10.51
C ASP A 30 -37.35 -3.64 11.06
N GLY A 31 -37.21 -4.49 12.07
CA GLY A 31 -38.22 -5.44 12.48
C GLY A 31 -38.10 -5.81 13.95
N GLY A 32 -37.73 -4.86 14.81
CA GLY A 32 -38.17 -4.82 16.21
C GLY A 32 -38.10 -6.10 17.06
N ASP A 33 -37.15 -7.02 16.86
CA ASP A 33 -37.00 -8.21 17.71
C ASP A 33 -35.57 -8.55 18.17
N GLY A 34 -34.78 -7.53 18.52
CA GLY A 34 -33.95 -7.60 19.72
C GLY A 34 -32.83 -8.65 19.84
N SER A 35 -32.18 -9.09 18.75
CA SER A 35 -30.85 -9.73 18.89
C SER A 35 -29.97 -9.74 17.63
N VAL A 36 -29.97 -8.67 16.83
CA VAL A 36 -28.83 -8.39 15.94
C VAL A 36 -27.85 -7.51 16.71
N ALA A 37 -26.56 -7.65 16.45
CA ALA A 37 -25.53 -6.81 17.07
C ALA A 37 -25.74 -5.37 16.62
N ASP A 38 -26.59 -4.62 17.33
CA ASP A 38 -26.73 -3.19 17.18
C ASP A 38 -25.41 -2.55 17.60
N THR A 39 -24.81 -1.80 16.68
CA THR A 39 -23.61 -0.98 16.90
C THR A 39 -23.80 0.04 18.02
N GLY A 40 -25.05 0.27 18.47
CA GLY A 40 -25.42 1.35 19.37
C GLY A 40 -25.59 2.68 18.64
N LEU A 41 -25.36 2.69 17.33
CA LEU A 41 -25.50 3.82 16.41
C LEU A 41 -26.68 3.63 15.44
N GLY A 42 -27.38 2.49 15.47
CA GLY A 42 -28.52 2.23 14.61
C GLY A 42 -28.16 1.89 13.15
N VAL A 43 -26.92 1.50 12.90
CA VAL A 43 -26.39 1.12 11.58
C VAL A 43 -26.04 -0.36 11.52
N ASP A 44 -26.07 -0.95 10.32
CA ASP A 44 -25.69 -2.35 10.09
C ASP A 44 -24.20 -2.53 10.33
N PRO A 45 -23.76 -3.39 11.28
CA PRO A 45 -22.34 -3.73 11.45
C PRO A 45 -21.62 -4.11 10.15
N LEU A 46 -22.33 -4.74 9.21
CA LEU A 46 -21.82 -5.19 7.92
C LEU A 46 -22.10 -4.21 6.78
N GLY A 47 -22.79 -3.10 7.09
CA GLY A 47 -22.98 -1.98 6.18
C GLY A 47 -21.74 -1.08 6.11
N ASP A 48 -21.86 -0.09 5.23
CA ASP A 48 -20.87 0.93 4.90
C ASP A 48 -21.71 2.18 4.58
N GLU A 49 -22.03 2.95 5.62
CA GLU A 49 -23.07 3.99 5.56
C GLU A 49 -22.58 5.26 4.86
N ASP A 50 -21.29 5.53 4.90
CA ASP A 50 -20.63 6.64 4.20
C ASP A 50 -20.03 6.25 2.85
N SER A 51 -20.05 4.96 2.50
CA SER A 51 -19.62 4.41 1.21
C SER A 51 -18.14 4.61 0.92
N ASP A 52 -17.31 4.56 1.95
CA ASP A 52 -15.86 4.71 1.86
C ASP A 52 -15.13 3.37 1.62
N GLY A 53 -15.82 2.24 1.88
CA GLY A 53 -15.33 0.87 1.72
C GLY A 53 -14.93 0.15 3.03
N LEU A 54 -15.00 0.82 4.18
CA LEU A 54 -14.75 0.28 5.52
C LEU A 54 -16.10 -0.06 6.18
N CYS A 55 -16.25 -1.25 6.78
CA CYS A 55 -17.54 -1.55 7.42
C CYS A 55 -17.74 -0.75 8.69
N ASN A 56 -19.00 -0.39 8.96
CA ASN A 56 -19.44 0.27 10.17
C ASN A 56 -18.86 -0.37 11.45
N MET A 57 -18.78 -1.71 11.53
CA MET A 57 -18.16 -2.39 12.68
C MET A 57 -16.66 -2.15 12.78
N ASN A 58 -15.94 -2.12 11.66
CA ASN A 58 -14.52 -1.83 11.64
C ASN A 58 -14.20 -0.40 11.95
N GLU A 59 -15.04 0.50 11.47
CA GLU A 59 -14.99 1.91 11.80
C GLU A 59 -15.15 2.13 13.30
N ILE A 60 -16.20 1.55 13.90
CA ILE A 60 -16.42 1.58 15.35
C ILE A 60 -15.23 1.01 16.13
N ASN A 61 -14.67 -0.11 15.68
CA ASN A 61 -13.51 -0.73 16.34
C ASN A 61 -12.25 0.13 16.24
N ARG A 62 -12.13 0.95 15.19
CA ARG A 62 -11.03 1.90 14.97
C ARG A 62 -11.32 3.29 15.51
N ALA A 63 -12.56 3.53 15.95
CA ALA A 63 -13.09 4.81 16.39
C ALA A 63 -13.15 5.89 15.28
N THR A 64 -13.38 5.47 14.03
CA THR A 64 -13.68 6.35 12.90
C THR A 64 -15.17 6.71 12.83
N ASP A 65 -15.53 7.72 12.04
CA ASP A 65 -16.89 8.26 11.88
C ASP A 65 -17.67 7.48 10.83
N VAL A 66 -18.59 6.62 11.30
CA VAL A 66 -19.45 5.77 10.46
C VAL A 66 -20.31 6.50 9.42
N PHE A 67 -20.42 7.82 9.52
CA PHE A 67 -21.18 8.64 8.56
C PHE A 67 -20.28 9.61 7.77
N GLY A 68 -18.97 9.50 7.92
CA GLY A 68 -17.98 10.43 7.41
C GLY A 68 -16.80 9.67 6.82
N PRO A 69 -16.64 9.65 5.48
CA PRO A 69 -15.68 8.78 4.81
C PRO A 69 -14.22 9.09 5.12
N ASP A 70 -13.93 10.22 5.77
CA ASP A 70 -12.60 10.70 6.16
C ASP A 70 -12.76 11.29 7.56
N THR A 71 -12.33 10.56 8.59
CA THR A 71 -12.59 10.93 9.99
C THR A 71 -11.76 12.11 10.45
N ASP A 72 -10.56 12.30 9.91
CA ASP A 72 -9.64 13.34 10.34
C ASP A 72 -9.52 14.54 9.38
N ASP A 73 -10.33 14.53 8.32
CA ASP A 73 -10.53 15.57 7.32
C ASP A 73 -9.22 15.95 6.58
N ASP A 74 -8.34 14.97 6.32
CA ASP A 74 -7.07 15.20 5.64
C ASP A 74 -7.09 14.96 4.12
N GLY A 75 -8.20 14.43 3.61
CA GLY A 75 -8.44 14.16 2.20
C GLY A 75 -8.29 12.69 1.79
N PHE A 76 -7.92 11.80 2.72
CA PHE A 76 -7.89 10.35 2.51
C PHE A 76 -9.04 9.69 3.27
N SER A 77 -9.67 8.67 2.66
CA SER A 77 -10.76 7.98 3.35
C SER A 77 -10.24 7.04 4.44
N ASP A 78 -11.05 6.76 5.45
CA ASP A 78 -10.67 5.87 6.54
C ASP A 78 -10.31 4.47 6.02
N PHE A 79 -11.05 3.99 5.03
CA PHE A 79 -10.76 2.78 4.27
C PHE A 79 -9.36 2.81 3.65
N VAL A 80 -9.01 3.91 2.96
CA VAL A 80 -7.71 4.08 2.29
C VAL A 80 -6.61 3.97 3.33
N GLU A 81 -6.69 4.76 4.39
CA GLU A 81 -5.68 4.75 5.44
C GLU A 81 -5.54 3.37 6.08
N VAL A 82 -6.65 2.70 6.40
CA VAL A 82 -6.64 1.35 6.97
C VAL A 82 -6.07 0.31 6.00
N ALA A 83 -6.46 0.36 4.73
CA ALA A 83 -5.96 -0.53 3.69
C ALA A 83 -4.44 -0.37 3.49
N PHE A 84 -3.92 0.84 3.71
CA PHE A 84 -2.51 1.18 3.56
C PHE A 84 -1.71 1.16 4.87
N GLY A 85 -2.36 0.79 5.99
CA GLY A 85 -1.73 0.59 7.29
C GLY A 85 -1.36 1.90 7.99
N TYR A 86 -2.03 2.99 7.62
CA TYR A 86 -2.07 4.26 8.33
C TYR A 86 -3.17 4.23 9.40
N ASN A 87 -3.21 5.29 10.22
CA ASN A 87 -4.17 5.39 11.31
C ASN A 87 -5.18 6.50 10.97
N PRO A 88 -6.47 6.17 10.75
CA PRO A 88 -7.51 7.08 10.27
C PRO A 88 -7.96 8.16 11.27
N LEU A 89 -7.11 8.45 12.25
CA LEU A 89 -7.35 9.44 13.30
C LEU A 89 -6.18 10.42 13.39
N ILE A 90 -5.25 10.37 12.43
CA ILE A 90 -4.02 11.17 12.40
C ILE A 90 -3.89 11.81 11.01
N ALA A 91 -4.41 13.04 10.94
CA ALA A 91 -4.36 13.84 9.73
C ALA A 91 -2.94 14.01 9.16
N ALA A 92 -2.91 14.20 7.84
CA ALA A 92 -1.76 14.37 6.95
C ALA A 92 -1.00 13.08 6.65
N ILE A 93 -1.67 11.92 6.65
CA ILE A 93 -1.06 10.63 6.33
C ILE A 93 -2.04 9.75 5.51
N PRO A 94 -1.66 9.26 4.32
CA PRO A 94 -0.38 9.46 3.64
C PRO A 94 -0.11 10.94 3.35
N GLN A 95 1.15 11.36 3.39
CA GLN A 95 1.48 12.73 2.98
C GLN A 95 1.21 12.87 1.47
N ASP A 96 0.85 14.06 1.00
CA ASP A 96 0.61 14.33 -0.44
C ASP A 96 1.76 13.88 -1.34
N ASP A 97 3.00 13.91 -0.85
CA ASP A 97 4.20 13.49 -1.58
C ASP A 97 4.45 11.97 -1.54
N GLU A 98 3.62 11.20 -0.83
CA GLU A 98 3.61 9.73 -0.83
C GLU A 98 2.53 9.16 -1.78
N VAL A 99 1.66 9.99 -2.36
CA VAL A 99 0.54 9.56 -3.21
C VAL A 99 0.77 9.95 -4.67
N PHE A 100 0.65 8.97 -5.57
CA PHE A 100 0.96 9.15 -6.98
C PHE A 100 -0.17 8.64 -7.86
N GLU A 101 -0.74 9.55 -8.66
CA GLU A 101 -1.85 9.22 -9.55
C GLU A 101 -1.38 8.63 -10.88
N LEU A 102 -2.00 7.53 -11.28
CA LEU A 102 -1.87 6.91 -12.59
C LEU A 102 -3.24 6.90 -13.26
N LEU A 103 -3.40 7.65 -14.35
CA LEU A 103 -4.64 7.62 -15.11
C LEU A 103 -4.87 6.22 -15.70
N ALA A 104 -6.09 5.71 -15.57
CA ALA A 104 -6.53 4.43 -16.14
C ALA A 104 -6.79 4.55 -17.66
N GLU A 105 -5.82 5.12 -18.38
CA GLU A 105 -5.81 5.28 -19.82
C GLU A 105 -4.70 4.41 -20.42
N PRO A 106 -4.97 3.60 -21.45
CA PRO A 106 -3.95 2.75 -22.05
C PRO A 106 -2.71 3.54 -22.50
N GLY A 107 -1.56 3.21 -21.92
CA GLY A 107 -0.28 3.86 -22.16
C GLY A 107 0.01 5.06 -21.25
N ALA A 108 -0.88 5.45 -20.34
CA ALA A 108 -0.58 6.44 -19.32
C ALA A 108 0.55 5.95 -18.42
N THR A 109 1.44 6.87 -18.04
CA THR A 109 2.61 6.56 -17.22
C THR A 109 2.75 7.56 -16.09
N VAL A 110 3.14 7.11 -14.91
CA VAL A 110 3.58 7.98 -13.80
C VAL A 110 5.01 7.59 -13.40
N ARG A 111 5.82 8.61 -13.13
CA ARG A 111 7.20 8.47 -12.64
C ARG A 111 7.23 8.96 -11.20
N VAL A 112 7.58 8.06 -10.30
CA VAL A 112 7.61 8.32 -8.87
C VAL A 112 9.06 8.52 -8.44
N PRO A 113 9.46 9.75 -8.03
CA PRO A 113 10.77 9.98 -7.45
C PRO A 113 10.83 9.36 -6.05
N VAL A 114 11.95 8.74 -5.72
CA VAL A 114 12.20 8.18 -4.39
C VAL A 114 13.54 8.68 -3.88
N ALA A 115 13.53 9.41 -2.78
CA ALA A 115 14.70 9.96 -2.12
C ALA A 115 14.89 9.29 -0.74
N LEU A 116 16.04 8.65 -0.53
CA LEU A 116 16.34 7.92 0.70
C LEU A 116 17.72 8.29 1.25
N VAL A 117 17.76 8.82 2.46
CA VAL A 117 19.01 9.19 3.14
C VAL A 117 19.69 7.96 3.73
N ILE A 118 20.96 7.75 3.35
CA ILE A 118 21.80 6.65 3.80
C ILE A 118 23.10 7.20 4.38
N ARG A 119 23.68 6.46 5.33
CA ARG A 119 25.05 6.69 5.79
C ARG A 119 25.96 5.54 5.33
N GLY A 120 26.87 5.84 4.42
CA GLY A 120 27.82 4.90 3.86
C GLY A 120 29.22 4.99 4.48
N ALA A 121 29.95 3.88 4.44
CA ALA A 121 31.35 3.73 4.83
C ALA A 121 32.21 3.16 3.68
N GLY A 122 31.74 3.28 2.45
CA GLY A 122 32.39 2.79 1.22
C GLY A 122 31.70 1.58 0.60
N GLU A 123 30.50 1.21 1.06
CA GLU A 123 29.75 0.07 0.52
C GLU A 123 28.92 0.40 -0.73
N ASP A 124 28.41 -0.64 -1.38
CA ASP A 124 27.49 -0.55 -2.51
C ASP A 124 26.05 -0.71 -2.02
N TYR A 125 25.13 0.04 -2.65
CA TYR A 125 23.72 0.09 -2.32
C TYR A 125 22.86 -0.10 -3.56
N THR A 126 21.76 -0.82 -3.42
CA THR A 126 20.83 -1.11 -4.50
C THR A 126 19.40 -0.72 -4.13
N GLY A 127 18.67 -0.18 -5.10
CA GLY A 127 17.22 -0.04 -5.02
C GLY A 127 16.50 -1.40 -5.07
N ALA A 128 15.32 -1.48 -4.47
CA ALA A 128 14.41 -2.61 -4.67
C ALA A 128 12.95 -2.18 -4.45
N PHE A 129 12.10 -2.51 -5.41
CA PHE A 129 10.66 -2.33 -5.34
C PHE A 129 9.98 -3.52 -4.64
N GLU A 130 8.92 -3.26 -3.88
CA GLU A 130 8.06 -4.28 -3.28
C GLU A 130 6.61 -3.77 -3.23
N ALA A 131 5.72 -4.46 -3.94
CA ALA A 131 4.29 -4.22 -3.87
C ALA A 131 3.67 -4.97 -2.67
N PHE A 132 2.61 -4.38 -2.12
CA PHE A 132 1.79 -5.02 -1.10
C PHE A 132 0.44 -5.46 -1.70
N PRO A 133 -0.28 -6.38 -1.03
CA PRO A 133 -1.66 -6.69 -1.39
C PRO A 133 -2.51 -5.43 -1.42
N ALA A 134 -3.37 -5.31 -2.43
CA ALA A 134 -4.34 -4.23 -2.56
C ALA A 134 -5.76 -4.79 -2.55
N GLN A 135 -6.72 -3.95 -2.18
CA GLN A 135 -8.14 -4.25 -2.28
C GLN A 135 -8.60 -4.03 -3.74
N ASP A 136 -8.32 -5.02 -4.58
CA ASP A 136 -8.70 -5.03 -5.99
C ASP A 136 -9.43 -6.34 -6.32
N ALA A 137 -10.57 -6.23 -7.03
CA ALA A 137 -11.43 -7.38 -7.35
C ALA A 137 -10.72 -8.45 -8.20
N ASN A 138 -9.72 -8.06 -8.97
CA ASN A 138 -8.92 -8.95 -9.81
C ASN A 138 -7.60 -9.36 -9.12
N GLY A 139 -7.38 -8.95 -7.87
CA GLY A 139 -6.18 -9.24 -7.09
C GLY A 139 -4.93 -8.52 -7.61
N LEU A 140 -5.10 -7.41 -8.33
CA LEU A 140 -3.97 -6.61 -8.81
C LEU A 140 -3.22 -5.96 -7.64
N THR A 141 -1.94 -5.71 -7.86
CA THR A 141 -1.03 -5.02 -6.93
C THR A 141 -0.28 -3.93 -7.68
N ALA A 142 0.53 -3.13 -6.97
CA ALA A 142 1.37 -2.13 -7.62
C ALA A 142 2.37 -2.74 -8.62
N ASP A 143 2.74 -4.02 -8.46
CA ASP A 143 3.63 -4.76 -9.36
C ASP A 143 3.03 -4.92 -10.76
N ASP A 144 1.71 -5.04 -10.87
CA ASP A 144 1.01 -5.20 -12.15
C ASP A 144 1.08 -3.96 -13.04
N PHE A 145 1.42 -2.80 -12.45
CA PHE A 145 1.62 -1.54 -13.14
C PHE A 145 3.10 -1.18 -13.25
N TRP A 146 3.98 -1.85 -12.50
CA TRP A 146 5.38 -1.48 -12.37
C TRP A 146 6.19 -1.85 -13.63
N GLN A 147 6.92 -0.89 -14.18
CA GLN A 147 7.74 -1.07 -15.38
C GLN A 147 9.24 -1.12 -15.07
N GLY A 148 9.62 -0.91 -13.81
CA GLY A 148 11.01 -0.89 -13.38
C GLY A 148 11.40 0.40 -12.68
N SER A 149 12.64 0.41 -12.21
CA SER A 149 13.22 1.54 -11.50
C SER A 149 14.66 1.77 -11.93
N ILE A 150 15.12 3.01 -11.77
CA ILE A 150 16.49 3.41 -12.07
C ILE A 150 17.07 4.23 -10.92
N ALA A 151 18.38 4.14 -10.74
CA ALA A 151 19.13 5.08 -9.91
C ALA A 151 19.41 6.36 -10.72
N LEU A 152 19.13 7.53 -10.14
CA LEU A 152 19.31 8.82 -10.81
C LEU A 152 20.61 9.50 -10.40
N PHE A 153 20.69 9.95 -9.15
CA PHE A 153 21.82 10.69 -8.60
C PHE A 153 21.88 10.54 -7.09
N ALA A 154 22.92 11.10 -6.48
CA ALA A 154 23.03 11.22 -5.04
C ALA A 154 23.28 12.67 -4.65
N ASP A 155 22.85 13.08 -3.46
CA ASP A 155 23.13 14.41 -2.91
C ASP A 155 23.77 14.29 -1.51
N PRO A 156 24.99 14.81 -1.29
CA PRO A 156 25.93 15.35 -2.27
C PRO A 156 26.43 14.29 -3.27
N THR A 157 26.63 14.69 -4.53
CA THR A 157 27.12 13.77 -5.59
C THR A 157 28.49 13.18 -5.29
N ASP A 158 29.35 13.92 -4.59
CA ASP A 158 30.72 13.50 -4.25
C ASP A 158 30.77 12.32 -3.26
N ASN A 159 29.64 12.01 -2.62
CA ASN A 159 29.54 10.89 -1.69
C ASN A 159 29.34 9.54 -2.38
N VAL A 160 29.24 9.49 -3.71
CA VAL A 160 29.08 8.25 -4.49
C VAL A 160 30.14 8.19 -5.58
N ALA A 161 30.86 7.06 -5.65
CA ALA A 161 31.90 6.87 -6.65
C ALA A 161 31.33 6.64 -8.06
N VAL A 162 30.29 5.81 -8.18
CA VAL A 162 29.65 5.46 -9.46
C VAL A 162 28.15 5.23 -9.25
N VAL A 163 27.34 5.71 -10.20
CA VAL A 163 25.91 5.39 -10.31
C VAL A 163 25.70 4.52 -11.55
N GLU A 164 25.16 3.31 -11.36
CA GLU A 164 24.75 2.43 -12.45
C GLU A 164 23.22 2.46 -12.55
N ALA A 165 22.71 3.37 -13.37
CA ALA A 165 21.29 3.75 -13.40
C ALA A 165 20.34 2.56 -13.57
N GLU A 166 20.50 1.77 -14.65
CA GLU A 166 19.61 0.65 -14.96
C GLU A 166 19.74 -0.52 -13.98
N ALA A 167 20.92 -0.70 -13.38
CA ALA A 167 21.15 -1.70 -12.35
C ALA A 167 20.68 -1.24 -10.95
N GLN A 168 20.23 0.02 -10.84
CA GLN A 168 19.82 0.66 -9.59
C GLN A 168 20.91 0.63 -8.51
N VAL A 169 22.19 0.69 -8.92
CA VAL A 169 23.32 0.56 -7.99
C VAL A 169 24.02 1.89 -7.78
N PHE A 170 24.25 2.23 -6.52
CA PHE A 170 25.18 3.25 -6.07
C PHE A 170 26.42 2.57 -5.49
N ARG A 171 27.60 2.81 -6.08
CA ARG A 171 28.84 2.17 -5.64
C ARG A 171 29.71 3.08 -4.78
N GLY A 172 30.36 2.47 -3.80
CA GLY A 172 31.37 3.14 -2.97
C GLY A 172 30.82 4.36 -2.22
N VAL A 173 29.64 4.23 -1.62
CA VAL A 173 28.95 5.37 -0.98
C VAL A 173 29.58 5.68 0.38
N VAL A 174 29.88 6.94 0.64
CA VAL A 174 30.55 7.42 1.86
C VAL A 174 29.80 8.58 2.51
N GLY A 175 29.91 8.71 3.84
CA GLY A 175 29.27 9.82 4.55
C GLY A 175 27.74 9.72 4.55
N THR A 176 27.06 10.83 4.81
CA THR A 176 25.59 10.90 4.73
C THR A 176 25.21 11.46 3.36
N THR A 177 24.38 10.74 2.62
CA THR A 177 23.92 11.15 1.30
C THR A 177 22.49 10.69 1.06
N GLU A 178 21.75 11.45 0.27
CA GLU A 178 20.45 11.09 -0.24
C GLU A 178 20.61 10.37 -1.58
N LEU A 179 20.15 9.12 -1.66
CA LEU A 179 20.13 8.36 -2.89
C LEU A 179 18.78 8.57 -3.57
N ASN A 180 18.82 9.09 -4.80
CA ASN A 180 17.64 9.38 -5.59
C ASN A 180 17.42 8.29 -6.65
N PHE A 181 16.22 7.72 -6.65
CA PHE A 181 15.74 6.75 -7.61
C PHE A 181 14.48 7.28 -8.29
N GLU A 182 14.13 6.67 -9.41
CA GLU A 182 12.83 6.86 -10.05
C GLU A 182 12.23 5.49 -10.33
N THR A 183 10.98 5.29 -9.94
CA THR A 183 10.21 4.10 -10.29
C THR A 183 9.08 4.47 -11.24
N THR A 184 8.89 3.70 -12.31
CA THR A 184 7.91 4.00 -13.36
C THR A 184 6.76 3.01 -13.29
N PHE A 185 5.54 3.52 -13.39
CA PHE A 185 4.34 2.72 -13.54
C PHE A 185 3.63 3.09 -14.84
N THR A 186 2.98 2.11 -15.46
CA THR A 186 2.22 2.27 -16.70
C THR A 186 0.90 1.53 -16.60
N PHE A 187 -0.17 2.19 -17.05
CA PHE A 187 -1.46 1.54 -17.23
C PHE A 187 -1.55 0.95 -18.64
N GLU A 188 -1.38 -0.36 -18.80
CA GLU A 188 -1.37 -1.00 -20.12
C GLU A 188 -2.78 -1.18 -20.75
N GLY A 189 -3.85 -0.99 -19.98
CA GLY A 189 -5.23 -1.19 -20.41
C GLY A 189 -5.76 -2.61 -20.18
N GLY A 190 -6.75 -3.01 -20.98
CA GLY A 190 -7.41 -4.33 -20.92
C GLY A 190 -8.53 -4.40 -19.88
N ASP A 191 -8.75 -5.59 -19.33
CA ASP A 191 -9.78 -5.87 -18.29
C ASP A 191 -9.42 -5.26 -16.91
N ARG A 192 -8.40 -4.40 -16.86
CA ARG A 192 -7.95 -3.70 -15.65
C ARG A 192 -8.70 -2.40 -15.42
N PHE A 193 -9.72 -2.08 -16.20
CA PHE A 193 -10.50 -0.86 -16.04
C PHE A 193 -11.58 -1.05 -14.97
N GLU A 194 -11.64 -0.14 -14.03
CA GLU A 194 -12.74 -0.02 -13.07
C GLU A 194 -13.20 1.44 -13.03
N PRO A 195 -14.50 1.73 -12.86
CA PRO A 195 -15.04 3.09 -12.91
C PRO A 195 -14.85 3.88 -11.59
N CYS A 196 -13.95 3.43 -10.71
CA CYS A 196 -13.70 3.97 -9.37
C CYS A 196 -12.19 4.02 -9.07
N LEU A 197 -11.81 4.82 -8.06
CA LEU A 197 -10.43 4.95 -7.59
C LEU A 197 -9.96 3.64 -6.97
N ARG A 198 -8.70 3.28 -7.24
CA ARG A 198 -8.05 2.11 -6.62
C ARG A 198 -6.65 2.46 -6.16
N GLY A 199 -6.32 2.05 -4.95
CA GLY A 199 -5.02 2.32 -4.35
C GLY A 199 -4.19 1.05 -4.28
N TYR A 200 -2.93 1.16 -4.71
CA TYR A 200 -1.97 0.07 -4.74
C TYR A 200 -0.75 0.46 -3.90
N PRO A 201 -0.59 -0.14 -2.70
CA PRO A 201 0.50 0.21 -1.81
C PRO A 201 1.79 -0.42 -2.29
N PHE A 202 2.88 0.32 -2.15
CA PHE A 202 4.21 -0.23 -2.36
C PHE A 202 5.22 0.40 -1.41
N ARG A 203 6.40 -0.21 -1.35
CA ARG A 203 7.57 0.43 -0.79
C ARG A 203 8.76 0.30 -1.71
N TYR A 204 9.64 1.28 -1.61
CA TYR A 204 10.93 1.25 -2.24
C TYR A 204 12.02 1.17 -1.18
N LEU A 205 12.92 0.21 -1.34
CA LEU A 205 13.95 -0.13 -0.37
C LEU A 205 15.32 0.29 -0.87
N VAL A 206 16.19 0.70 0.05
CA VAL A 206 17.64 0.67 -0.18
C VAL A 206 18.25 -0.49 0.58
N LYS A 207 18.92 -1.38 -0.15
CA LYS A 207 19.64 -2.53 0.37
C LYS A 207 21.14 -2.30 0.24
N ARG A 208 21.90 -2.68 1.25
CA ARG A 208 23.36 -2.81 1.11
C ARG A 208 23.70 -4.10 0.38
N SER A 209 24.89 -4.18 -0.22
CA SER A 209 25.41 -5.35 -0.92
C SER A 209 25.38 -6.68 -0.17
N ASP A 210 25.28 -6.67 1.17
CA ASP A 210 25.10 -7.86 2.01
C ASP A 210 23.62 -8.28 2.18
N GLY A 211 22.69 -7.62 1.49
CA GLY A 211 21.26 -7.91 1.50
C GLY A 211 20.47 -7.22 2.62
N ARG A 212 21.14 -6.46 3.50
CA ARG A 212 20.47 -5.76 4.59
C ARG A 212 19.71 -4.54 4.07
N VAL A 213 18.42 -4.45 4.42
CA VAL A 213 17.60 -3.25 4.21
C VAL A 213 18.01 -2.17 5.21
N LEU A 214 18.28 -0.96 4.73
CA LEU A 214 18.70 0.17 5.56
C LEU A 214 17.70 1.31 5.62
N ALA A 215 16.97 1.53 4.53
CA ALA A 215 15.92 2.53 4.45
C ALA A 215 14.80 2.02 3.56
N ALA A 216 13.60 2.57 3.78
CA ALA A 216 12.41 2.28 3.00
C ALA A 216 11.57 3.56 2.90
N ALA A 217 11.03 3.83 1.71
CA ALA A 217 9.97 4.81 1.49
C ALA A 217 8.69 4.04 1.19
N ARG A 218 7.58 4.40 1.83
CA ARG A 218 6.25 3.90 1.48
C ARG A 218 5.60 4.91 0.55
N ALA A 219 4.75 4.40 -0.33
CA ALA A 219 3.98 5.24 -1.23
C ALA A 219 2.72 4.49 -1.67
N LEU A 220 1.76 5.27 -2.14
CA LEU A 220 0.48 4.81 -2.66
C LEU A 220 0.36 5.18 -4.13
N LEU A 221 0.22 4.17 -5.01
CA LEU A 221 -0.16 4.40 -6.40
C LEU A 221 -1.69 4.41 -6.49
N VAL A 222 -2.28 5.52 -6.89
CA VAL A 222 -3.74 5.64 -7.09
C VAL A 222 -4.05 5.55 -8.58
N VAL A 223 -4.76 4.51 -8.99
CA VAL A 223 -5.26 4.39 -10.36
C VAL A 223 -6.58 5.15 -10.47
N VAL A 224 -6.58 6.20 -11.29
CA VAL A 224 -7.69 7.13 -11.43
C VAL A 224 -8.47 6.85 -12.72
N PRO A 225 -9.77 6.53 -12.67
CA PRO A 225 -10.56 6.33 -13.88
C PRO A 225 -10.72 7.66 -14.65
N PRO A 226 -10.87 7.63 -15.98
CA PRO A 226 -11.07 8.82 -16.81
C PRO A 226 -12.34 9.60 -16.41
N THR A 227 -13.36 8.88 -15.94
CA THR A 227 -14.55 9.46 -15.30
C THR A 227 -14.34 9.42 -13.79
N ASN A 228 -13.54 10.34 -13.27
CA ASN A 228 -13.26 10.43 -11.83
C ASN A 228 -14.49 10.96 -11.09
N THR A 229 -15.25 10.08 -10.45
CA THR A 229 -16.35 10.46 -9.53
C THR A 229 -15.84 10.82 -8.14
N GLY A 230 -14.55 10.59 -7.86
CA GLY A 230 -13.96 10.69 -6.52
C GLY A 230 -14.26 9.47 -5.64
N GLU A 231 -15.03 8.50 -6.14
CA GLU A 231 -15.46 7.33 -5.38
C GLU A 231 -14.41 6.22 -5.48
N TRP A 232 -14.08 5.61 -4.34
CA TRP A 232 -13.22 4.44 -4.26
C TRP A 232 -13.98 3.16 -4.60
N CYS A 233 -13.27 2.18 -5.16
CA CYS A 233 -13.90 0.89 -5.45
C CYS A 233 -14.21 0.16 -4.14
N ALA A 234 -15.49 -0.14 -3.92
CA ALA A 234 -15.92 -0.96 -2.81
C ALA A 234 -15.26 -2.36 -2.86
N PRO A 235 -14.87 -2.93 -1.71
CA PRO A 235 -14.27 -4.27 -1.68
C PRO A 235 -15.26 -5.33 -2.18
N ALA A 236 -14.75 -6.32 -2.93
CA ALA A 236 -15.56 -7.41 -3.48
C ALA A 236 -15.95 -8.50 -2.45
N LEU A 237 -15.52 -8.36 -1.21
CA LEU A 237 -15.78 -9.28 -0.09
C LEU A 237 -16.68 -8.60 0.95
N PRO A 238 -17.37 -9.34 1.84
CA PRO A 238 -18.08 -8.70 2.95
C PRO A 238 -17.08 -7.80 3.66
N CYS A 239 -17.49 -6.53 3.76
CA CYS A 239 -16.67 -5.38 4.08
C CYS A 239 -15.58 -5.68 5.13
N LEU A 240 -14.37 -5.17 4.87
CA LEU A 240 -13.16 -5.42 5.67
C LEU A 240 -13.42 -5.16 7.15
#